data_AF-K4QUX4-F1
#
_entry.id   AF-K4QUX4-F1
#
_cell.length_a   1.000
_cell.length_b   1.000
_cell.length_c   1.000
_cell.angle_alpha   90.00
_cell.angle_beta   90.00
_cell.angle_gamma   90.00
#
_symmetry.space_group_name_H-M   'P 1'
#
loop_
_entity.id
_entity.type
_entity.pdbx_description
1 polymer ?
#
loop_
_entity_poly.entity_id
_entity_poly.type
_entity_poly.pdbx_seq_one_letter_code
_entity_poly.pdbx_strand_id
1 'polypeptide(L)' 'MHQRLFSTVRQARLEIFQWLTYYNARRRHSSLNYLSPVEFEQQHLRADKLSIAA' A
#
# COMPACT_ATOMS: atom_id res chain seq x y z
N MET A 1 15.90 7.35 -5.33
CA MET A 1 14.70 7.34 -6.20
C MET A 1 15.14 6.99 -7.60
N HIS A 2 14.49 6.01 -8.26
CA HIS A 2 14.78 5.69 -9.65
C HIS A 2 13.87 6.52 -10.55
N GLN A 3 14.45 7.27 -11.49
CA GLN A 3 13.70 8.02 -12.48
C GLN A 3 13.47 7.14 -13.71
N ARG A 4 12.27 7.19 -14.27
CA ARG A 4 11.89 6.48 -15.48
C ARG A 4 11.17 7.43 -16.43
N LEU A 5 11.60 7.46 -17.68
CA LEU A 5 10.91 8.18 -18.75
C LEU A 5 9.87 7.25 -19.38
N PHE A 6 8.70 7.79 -19.69
CA PHE A 6 7.62 7.08 -20.37
C PHE A 6 7.36 7.72 -21.72
N SER A 7 7.17 6.88 -22.75
CA SER A 7 6.93 7.36 -24.11
C SER A 7 5.51 7.92 -24.29
N THR A 8 4.57 7.50 -23.43
CA THR A 8 3.18 7.99 -23.44
C THR A 8 2.62 8.15 -22.04
N VAL A 9 1.62 9.03 -21.89
CA VAL A 9 0.85 9.20 -20.64
C VAL A 9 0.16 7.89 -20.25
N ARG A 10 -0.34 7.11 -21.22
CA ARG A 10 -1.00 5.82 -20.96
C ARG A 10 -0.04 4.82 -20.31
N GLN A 11 1.19 4.74 -20.79
CA GLN A 11 2.22 3.88 -20.21
C GLN A 11 2.56 4.31 -18.77
N ALA A 12 2.75 5.62 -18.54
CA ALA A 12 2.99 6.16 -17.21
C ALA A 12 1.86 5.80 -16.24
N ARG A 13 0.59 5.98 -16.65
CA ARG A 13 -0.58 5.65 -15.82
C ARG A 13 -0.62 4.17 -15.44
N LEU A 14 -0.35 3.27 -16.39
CA LEU A 14 -0.36 1.83 -16.13
C LEU A 14 0.70 1.45 -15.09
N GLU A 15 1.92 1.94 -15.28
CA GLU A 15 3.06 1.63 -14.41
C GLU A 15 2.88 2.22 -13.00
N ILE A 16 2.39 3.46 -12.89
CA ILE A 16 2.05 4.07 -11.60
C ILE A 16 0.96 3.27 -10.89
N PHE A 17 -0.10 2.87 -11.60
CA PHE A 17 -1.19 2.10 -11.01
C PHE A 17 -0.72 0.72 -10.53
N GLN A 18 0.10 0.04 -11.33
CA GLN A 18 0.71 -1.24 -10.95
C GLN A 18 1.59 -1.08 -9.70
N TRP A 19 2.43 -0.04 -9.67
CA TRP A 19 3.27 0.26 -8.51
C TRP A 19 2.44 0.55 -7.26
N LEU A 20 1.40 1.38 -7.37
CA LEU A 20 0.54 1.74 -6.24
C LEU A 20 -0.21 0.52 -5.70
N THR A 21 -0.71 -0.34 -6.59
CA THR A 21 -1.38 -1.59 -6.23
C THR A 21 -0.43 -2.53 -5.48
N TYR A 22 0.80 -2.69 -5.99
CA TYR A 22 1.83 -3.48 -5.30
C TYR A 22 2.20 -2.86 -3.94
N TYR A 23 2.43 -1.55 -3.89
CA TYR A 23 2.84 -0.83 -2.69
C TYR A 23 1.80 -1.00 -1.57
N ASN A 24 0.53 -0.74 -1.88
CA ASN A 24 -0.53 -0.76 -0.87
C ASN A 24 -0.91 -2.19 -0.42
N ALA A 25 -0.93 -3.15 -1.35
CA ALA A 25 -1.49 -4.47 -1.08
C ALA A 25 -0.45 -5.56 -0.77
N ARG A 26 0.83 -5.35 -1.08
CA ARG A 26 1.85 -6.43 -1.03
C ARG A 26 3.19 -6.02 -0.46
N ARG A 27 3.62 -4.76 -0.65
CA ARG A 27 4.93 -4.32 -0.19
C ARG A 27 4.98 -4.34 1.33
N ARG A 28 5.91 -5.12 1.88
CA ARG A 28 6.13 -5.21 3.33
C ARG A 28 7.03 -4.08 3.80
N HIS A 29 6.68 -3.49 4.94
CA HIS A 29 7.43 -2.42 5.57
C HIS A 29 7.95 -2.87 6.95
N SER A 30 9.25 -2.76 7.19
CA SER A 30 9.85 -3.16 8.48
C SER A 30 9.30 -2.36 9.66
N SER A 31 8.96 -1.08 9.45
CA SER A 31 8.29 -0.23 10.43
C SER A 31 6.84 -0.66 10.75
N LEU A 32 6.22 -1.46 9.87
CA LEU A 32 4.87 -2.00 10.05
C LEU A 32 4.92 -3.48 10.43
N ASN A 33 5.99 -3.93 11.10
CA ASN A 33 6.22 -5.34 11.45
C ASN A 33 6.10 -6.28 10.24
N TYR A 34 6.61 -5.84 9.08
CA TYR A 34 6.54 -6.57 7.81
C TYR A 34 5.12 -6.80 7.26
N LEU A 35 4.15 -5.97 7.64
CA LEU A 35 2.84 -5.90 7.00
C LEU A 35 2.88 -4.96 5.78
N SER A 36 1.94 -5.18 4.86
CA SER A 36 1.57 -4.18 3.87
C SER A 36 0.73 -3.05 4.48
N PRO A 37 0.68 -1.87 3.86
CA PRO A 37 -0.15 -0.77 4.35
C PRO A 37 -1.61 -1.17 4.57
N VAL A 38 -2.21 -1.91 3.63
CA VAL A 38 -3.60 -2.37 3.78
C VAL A 38 -3.77 -3.33 4.96
N GLU A 39 -2.84 -4.27 5.16
CA GLU A 39 -2.91 -5.20 6.29
C GLU A 39 -2.77 -4.47 7.64
N PHE A 40 -1.88 -3.47 7.70
CA PHE A 40 -1.69 -2.64 8.89
C PHE A 40 -2.99 -1.89 9.23
N GLU A 41 -3.56 -1.14 8.29
CA GLU A 41 -4.82 -0.43 8.50
C GLU A 41 -5.97 -1.38 8.91
N GLN A 42 -6.05 -2.57 8.31
CA GLN A 42 -7.04 -3.57 8.71
C GLN A 42 -6.87 -4.06 10.15
N GLN A 43 -5.64 -4.22 10.63
CA GLN A 43 -5.38 -4.60 12.03
C GLN A 43 -5.76 -3.46 12.98
N HIS A 44 -5.41 -2.22 12.64
CA HIS A 44 -5.78 -1.03 13.43
C HIS A 44 -7.30 -0.87 13.53
N LEU A 45 -8.01 -0.93 12.40
CA LEU A 45 -9.47 -0.84 12.39
C LEU A 45 -10.16 -1.97 13.18
N ARG A 46 -9.58 -3.18 13.20
CA ARG A 46 -10.11 -4.29 14.02
C ARG A 46 -9.90 -4.03 15.51
N ALA A 47 -8.73 -3.53 15.90
CA ALA A 47 -8.43 -3.19 17.28
C ALA A 47 -9.36 -2.09 17.80
N ASP A 48 -9.57 -1.04 17.00
CA ASP A 48 -10.47 0.07 17.35
C ASP A 48 -11.92 -0.42 17.52
N LYS A 49 -12.42 -1.27 16.61
CA LYS A 49 -13.76 -1.86 16.73
C LYS A 49 -13.94 -2.69 18.00
N LEU A 50 -12.92 -3.47 18.38
CA LEU A 50 -12.95 -4.26 19.62
C LEU A 50 -12.97 -3.35 20.85
N SER A 51 -12.26 -2.22 20.82
CA SER A 51 -12.25 -1.24 21.91
C SER A 51 -13.59 -0.51 22.09
N ILE A 52 -14.37 -0.32 21.02
CA ILE A 52 -15.70 0.32 21.11
C ILE A 52 -16.76 -0.65 21.64
N ALA A 53 -16.56 -1.95 21.44
CA ALA A 53 -17.53 -2.99 21.81
C ALA A 53 -17.36 -3.52 23.26
N ALA A 54 -16.34 -3.09 23.99
CA ALA A 54 -16.04 -3.47 25.37
C ALA A 54 -16.44 -2.37 26.36
#